data_AF-A0A7M4ELB6-F1
#
_entry.id   AF-A0A7M4ELB6-F1
#
_cell.length_a   1.000
_cell.length_b   1.000
_cell.length_c   1.000
_cell.angle_alpha   90.00
_cell.angle_beta   90.00
_cell.angle_gamma   90.00
#
_symmetry.space_group_name_H-M   'P 1'
#
loop_
_entity.id
_entity.type
_entity.pdbx_description
1 polymer ?
#
loop_
_entity_poly.entity_id
_entity_poly.type
_entity_poly.pdbx_seq_one_letter_code
_entity_poly.pdbx_strand_id
1 'polypeptide(L)'
;MEGDDAEAALDHVVTAFGTYEEYLDSHVTTQDLYYLENEEMARQLVELGFRGSGEVLKREEFEARKAAAEASRLSERTQQK
;
A
#
# COMPACT_ATOMS: atom_id res chain seq x y z
N MET A 1 -6.38 -21.26 -8.09
CA MET A 1 -5.14 -20.60 -8.56
C MET A 1 -5.25 -19.07 -8.48
N GLU A 2 -6.29 -18.49 -7.86
CA GLU A 2 -6.46 -17.03 -7.72
C GLU A 2 -5.80 -16.43 -6.46
N GLY A 3 -5.35 -17.27 -5.51
CA GLY A 3 -4.74 -16.81 -4.25
C GLY A 3 -3.30 -16.31 -4.39
N ASP A 4 -2.48 -16.99 -5.20
CA ASP A 4 -1.04 -16.70 -5.34
C ASP A 4 -0.78 -15.40 -6.12
N ASP A 5 -1.59 -15.09 -7.14
CA ASP A 5 -1.46 -13.85 -7.93
C ASP A 5 -1.81 -12.60 -7.11
N ALA A 6 -2.84 -12.69 -6.24
CA ALA A 6 -3.19 -11.61 -5.34
C ALA A 6 -2.08 -11.37 -4.32
N GLU A 7 -1.54 -12.43 -3.72
CA GLU A 7 -0.48 -12.30 -2.72
C GLU A 7 0.79 -11.67 -3.32
N ALA A 8 1.19 -12.08 -4.53
CA ALA A 8 2.31 -11.49 -5.25
C ALA A 8 2.09 -10.00 -5.61
N ALA A 9 0.86 -9.62 -5.99
CA ALA A 9 0.53 -8.22 -6.25
C ALA A 9 0.62 -7.36 -4.98
N LEU A 10 0.17 -7.88 -3.83
CA LEU A 10 0.27 -7.20 -2.54
C LEU A 10 1.73 -7.07 -2.07
N ASP A 11 2.55 -8.09 -2.33
CA ASP A 11 3.99 -8.06 -2.04
C ASP A 11 4.71 -7.00 -2.89
N HIS A 12 4.31 -6.86 -4.15
CA HIS A 12 4.79 -5.78 -5.02
C HIS A 12 4.38 -4.39 -4.46
N VAL A 13 3.16 -4.24 -3.93
CA VAL A 13 2.71 -2.98 -3.33
C VAL A 13 3.57 -2.59 -2.12
N VAL A 14 3.76 -3.49 -1.14
CA VAL A 14 4.54 -3.16 0.09
C VAL A 14 6.02 -2.96 -0.17
N THR A 15 6.55 -3.49 -1.29
CA THR A 15 7.94 -3.26 -1.71
C THR A 15 8.11 -2.00 -2.55
N ALA A 16 7.08 -1.58 -3.30
CA ALA A 16 7.09 -0.36 -4.09
C ALA A 16 6.91 0.92 -3.25
N PHE A 17 6.19 0.84 -2.13
CA PHE A 17 5.87 2.01 -1.30
C PHE A 17 6.56 1.98 0.07
N GLY A 18 7.15 3.11 0.45
CA GLY A 18 7.85 3.33 1.71
C GLY A 18 6.92 3.51 2.90
N THR A 19 5.74 4.11 2.70
CA THR A 19 4.71 4.24 3.73
C THR A 19 3.32 3.95 3.17
N TYR A 20 2.36 3.76 4.06
CA TYR A 20 0.97 3.63 3.66
C TYR A 20 0.43 4.91 3.02
N GLU A 21 0.89 6.09 3.47
CA GLU A 21 0.52 7.37 2.86
C GLU A 21 1.01 7.48 1.41
N GLU A 22 2.26 7.08 1.12
CA GLU A 22 2.77 7.04 -0.26
C GLU A 22 1.96 6.10 -1.15
N TYR A 23 1.50 4.97 -0.60
CA TYR A 23 0.59 4.07 -1.29
C TYR A 23 -0.75 4.74 -1.58
N LEU A 24 -1.38 5.41 -0.60
CA LEU A 24 -2.64 6.13 -0.81
C LEU A 24 -2.48 7.28 -1.82
N ASP A 25 -1.38 8.01 -1.77
CA ASP A 25 -1.08 9.11 -2.69
C ASP A 25 -0.94 8.62 -4.14
N SER A 26 -0.49 7.38 -4.36
CA SER A 26 -0.43 6.77 -5.70
C SER A 26 -1.82 6.59 -6.34
N HIS A 27 -2.88 6.58 -5.54
CA HIS A 27 -4.27 6.50 -5.98
C HIS A 27 -4.97 7.87 -6.02
N VAL A 28 -4.36 8.92 -5.46
CA VAL A 28 -4.89 10.29 -5.51
C VAL A 28 -4.58 10.90 -6.88
N THR A 29 -5.62 11.36 -7.57
CA THR A 29 -5.49 12.01 -8.89
C THR A 29 -5.42 13.53 -8.76
N THR A 30 -4.89 14.19 -9.79
CA THR A 30 -4.88 15.67 -9.86
C THR A 30 -6.29 16.27 -9.76
N GLN A 31 -7.31 15.55 -10.27
CA GLN A 31 -8.70 15.97 -10.17
C GLN A 31 -9.20 15.94 -8.72
N ASP A 32 -8.76 14.97 -7.92
CA ASP A 32 -9.11 14.90 -6.50
C ASP A 32 -8.57 16.11 -5.75
N LEU A 33 -7.30 16.46 -6.00
CA LEU A 33 -6.69 17.66 -5.41
C LEU A 33 -7.33 18.96 -5.91
N TYR A 34 -7.76 19.02 -7.17
CA TYR A 34 -8.44 20.20 -7.70
C TYR A 34 -9.80 20.45 -7.03
N TYR A 35 -10.55 19.40 -6.70
CA TYR A 35 -11.88 19.55 -6.08
C TYR A 35 -11.86 19.57 -4.55
N LEU A 36 -10.91 18.86 -3.93
CA LEU A 36 -10.82 18.75 -2.48
C LEU A 36 -9.89 19.79 -1.88
N GLU A 37 -8.90 20.26 -2.63
CA GLU A 37 -7.83 21.18 -2.20
C GLU A 37 -7.08 20.71 -0.93
N ASN A 38 -7.30 19.46 -0.52
CA ASN A 38 -6.79 18.87 0.70
C ASN A 38 -6.40 17.41 0.43
N GLU A 39 -5.10 17.14 0.52
CA GLU A 39 -4.51 15.84 0.25
C GLU A 39 -4.90 14.79 1.30
N GLU A 40 -4.99 15.16 2.58
CA GLU A 40 -5.45 14.25 3.65
C GLU A 40 -6.90 13.80 3.40
N MET A 41 -7.76 14.72 2.96
CA MET A 41 -9.14 14.40 2.61
C MET A 41 -9.21 13.48 1.39
N ALA A 42 -8.35 13.68 0.39
CA ALA A 42 -8.24 12.80 -0.76
C ALA A 42 -7.80 11.38 -0.35
N ARG A 43 -6.78 11.27 0.50
CA ARG A 43 -6.31 10.00 1.07
C ARG A 43 -7.40 9.26 1.83
N GLN A 44 -8.18 9.96 2.66
CA GLN A 44 -9.30 9.35 3.39
C GLN A 44 -10.37 8.79 2.45
N LEU A 45 -10.68 9.48 1.35
CA LEU A 45 -11.65 8.99 0.36
C LEU A 45 -11.14 7.76 -0.41
N VAL A 46 -9.84 7.70 -0.69
CA VAL A 46 -9.19 6.53 -1.26
C VAL A 46 -9.25 5.36 -0.27
N GLU A 47 -8.88 5.58 0.99
CA GLU A 47 -8.90 4.54 2.05
C GLU A 47 -10.32 3.98 2.30
N LEU A 48 -11.35 4.82 2.16
CA LEU A 48 -12.75 4.39 2.25
C LEU A 48 -13.28 3.71 0.97
N GLY A 49 -12.48 3.63 -0.10
CA GLY A 49 -12.86 3.04 -1.38
C GLY A 49 -13.81 3.90 -2.23
N PHE A 50 -13.98 5.19 -1.88
CA PHE A 50 -14.78 6.13 -2.66
C PHE A 50 -14.01 6.73 -3.86
N ARG A 51 -12.67 6.61 -3.87
CA ARG A 51 -11.79 7.08 -4.94
C ARG A 51 -10.73 6.03 -5.29
N GLY A 52 -10.30 5.98 -6.55
CA GLY A 52 -9.34 5.00 -7.06
C GLY A 52 -9.96 3.77 -7.74
N SER A 53 -9.16 2.73 -7.97
CA SER A 53 -9.53 1.52 -8.72
C SER A 53 -10.37 0.50 -7.94
N GLY A 54 -10.89 0.86 -6.75
CA GLY A 54 -11.66 -0.03 -5.89
C GLY A 54 -10.94 -0.35 -4.58
N GLU A 55 -11.07 -1.59 -4.10
CA GLU A 55 -10.63 -2.06 -2.78
C GLU A 55 -9.12 -1.80 -2.55
N VAL A 56 -8.84 -0.86 -1.66
CA VAL A 56 -7.48 -0.49 -1.22
C VAL A 56 -7.10 -1.36 -0.03
N LEU A 57 -5.84 -1.80 0.08
CA LEU A 57 -5.39 -2.47 1.31
C LEU A 57 -5.70 -1.60 2.52
N LYS A 58 -6.18 -2.22 3.60
CA LYS A 58 -6.26 -1.56 4.89
C LYS A 58 -4.87 -1.27 5.43
N ARG A 59 -4.73 -0.16 6.17
CA ARG A 59 -3.47 0.20 6.84
C ARG A 59 -2.84 -0.97 7.60
N GLU A 60 -3.64 -1.67 8.41
CA GLU A 60 -3.17 -2.81 9.21
C GLU A 60 -2.57 -3.93 8.34
N GLU A 61 -3.16 -4.18 7.17
CA GLU A 61 -2.70 -5.21 6.26
C GLU A 61 -1.42 -4.80 5.53
N PHE A 62 -1.32 -3.53 5.13
CA PHE A 62 -0.11 -2.98 4.52
C PHE A 62 1.06 -3.06 5.49
N GLU A 63 0.87 -2.60 6.74
CA GLU A 63 1.92 -2.61 7.77
C GLU A 63 2.32 -4.03 8.17
N ALA A 64 1.36 -4.95 8.34
CA ALA A 64 1.66 -6.34 8.66
C ALA A 64 2.51 -7.01 7.58
N ARG A 65 2.18 -6.79 6.30
CA ARG A 65 2.94 -7.34 5.17
C ARG A 65 4.31 -6.70 5.03
N LYS A 66 4.40 -5.38 5.21
CA LYS A 66 5.68 -4.67 5.19
C LYS A 66 6.62 -5.20 6.28
N ALA A 67 6.12 -5.37 7.50
CA ALA A 67 6.88 -5.94 8.60
C ALA A 67 7.33 -7.39 8.30
N ALA A 68 6.47 -8.20 7.69
CA ALA A 68 6.82 -9.56 7.28
C ALA A 68 7.93 -9.57 6.20
N ALA A 69 7.83 -8.71 5.19
CA ALA A 69 8.83 -8.56 4.15
C ALA A 69 10.19 -8.09 4.70
N GLU A 70 10.19 -7.14 5.64
CA GLU A 70 11.40 -6.67 6.32
C GLU A 70 12.03 -7.74 7.22
N ALA A 71 11.21 -8.48 7.96
CA ALA A 71 11.68 -9.57 8.82
C ALA A 71 12.31 -10.71 8.00
N SER A 72 11.72 -11.07 6.87
CA SER A 72 12.26 -12.07 5.94
C SER A 72 13.66 -11.66 5.44
N ARG A 73 13.80 -10.42 4.95
CA ARG A 73 15.08 -9.86 4.49
C ARG A 73 16.16 -9.86 5.59
N LEU A 74 15.79 -9.56 6.84
CA LEU A 74 16.74 -9.56 7.94
C LEU A 74 17.23 -10.98 8.29
N SER A 75 16.33 -11.97 8.20
CA SER A 75 16.64 -13.37 8.48
C SER A 75 17.60 -13.97 7.45
N GLU A 76 17.39 -13.69 6.16
CA GLU A 76 18.28 -14.12 5.07
C GLU A 76 19.68 -13.53 5.24
N ARG A 77 19.75 -12.26 5.63
CA ARG A 77 21.03 -11.55 5.83
C ARG A 77 21.80 -12.04 7.06
N THR A 78 21.12 -12.65 8.03
CA THR A 78 21.73 -13.19 9.25
C THR A 78 22.24 -14.61 9.07
N GLN A 79 21.60 -15.42 8.22
CA GLN A 79 22.05 -16.79 7.92
C GLN A 79 23.25 -16.86 6.96
N GLN A 80 23.56 -15.77 6.26
CA GLN A 80 24.66 -15.70 5.29
C GLN A 80 26.01 -15.25 5.90
N LYS A 81 26.11 -15.15 7.23
CA LYS A 81 27.33 -14.85 8.00
C LYS A 81 27.76 -16.06 8.82
#